data_AF-A0A1D8IGZ1-F1
#
_entry.id   AF-A0A1D8IGZ1-F1
#
_cell.length_a   1.000
_cell.length_b   1.000
_cell.length_c   1.000
_cell.angle_alpha   90.00
_cell.angle_beta   90.00
_cell.angle_gamma   90.00
#
_symmetry.space_group_name_H-M   'P 1'
#
loop_
_entity.id
_entity.type
_entity.pdbx_description
1 polymer ?
#
loop_
_entity_poly.entity_id
_entity_poly.type
_entity_poly.pdbx_seq_one_letter_code
_entity_poly.pdbx_strand_id
1 'polypeptide(L)'
;MKALATALMVTATLAGMSAAHADGKTREQVQQEYQAAKAAGQVTFGEQDYPPAIAQQGTMTREQVRQELQSAKVAGQVTSGELDYPPRAAAPQTVGKTREQVREELAQAKARGEYTFGELDYPPKGR
;
A
#
# COMPACT_ATOMS: atom_id res chain seq x y z
N MET A 1 30.27 44.09 -13.96
CA MET A 1 30.98 43.61 -12.75
C MET A 1 30.57 42.14 -12.60
N LYS A 2 31.32 41.19 -13.16
CA LYS A 2 32.40 40.42 -12.49
C LYS A 2 31.85 39.77 -11.20
N ALA A 3 31.90 38.48 -10.90
CA ALA A 3 32.39 37.22 -11.46
C ALA A 3 31.88 36.15 -10.43
N LEU A 4 31.79 34.84 -10.60
CA LEU A 4 32.81 33.83 -10.87
C LEU A 4 32.08 32.46 -10.87
N ALA A 5 32.46 31.62 -11.82
CA ALA A 5 32.07 30.22 -11.92
C ALA A 5 32.81 29.35 -10.90
N THR A 6 32.19 28.25 -10.45
CA THR A 6 32.95 27.02 -10.16
C THR A 6 32.04 25.81 -10.30
N ALA A 7 32.06 25.21 -11.50
CA ALA A 7 31.56 23.86 -11.73
C ALA A 7 32.64 22.88 -11.23
N LEU A 8 32.31 22.04 -10.24
CA LEU A 8 33.17 20.94 -9.81
C LEU A 8 32.66 19.64 -10.44
N MET A 9 33.03 19.39 -11.69
CA MET A 9 32.98 18.04 -12.25
C MET A 9 34.11 17.22 -11.60
N VAL A 10 33.75 16.21 -10.81
CA VAL A 10 34.68 15.14 -10.44
C VAL A 10 34.34 13.94 -11.30
N THR A 11 34.90 13.91 -12.51
CA THR A 11 34.97 12.73 -13.35
C THR A 11 36.22 11.94 -12.98
N ALA A 12 36.06 10.89 -12.18
CA ALA A 12 37.10 9.88 -11.99
C ALA A 12 36.81 8.69 -12.91
N THR A 13 37.40 8.70 -14.11
CA THR A 13 37.50 7.51 -14.97
C THR A 13 38.63 6.64 -14.46
N LEU A 14 38.32 5.47 -13.88
CA LEU A 14 39.32 4.43 -13.65
C LEU A 14 39.02 3.26 -14.58
N ALA A 15 39.72 3.22 -15.71
CA ALA A 15 39.76 2.06 -16.61
C ALA A 15 40.79 1.06 -16.08
N GLY A 16 40.37 -0.18 -15.90
CA GLY A 16 41.23 -1.31 -15.53
C GLY A 16 40.44 -2.61 -15.44
N MET A 17 40.26 -3.28 -16.59
CA MET A 17 39.88 -4.69 -16.60
C MET A 17 41.09 -5.53 -16.14
N SER A 18 40.91 -6.33 -15.09
CA SER A 18 41.47 -7.69 -15.01
C SER A 18 40.74 -8.47 -13.91
N ALA A 19 40.26 -9.66 -14.23
CA ALA A 19 39.53 -10.53 -13.31
C ALA A 19 40.50 -11.46 -12.57
N ALA A 20 40.63 -11.33 -11.24
CA ALA A 20 41.01 -12.38 -10.28
C ALA A 20 41.10 -11.78 -8.86
N HIS A 21 40.44 -12.41 -7.89
CA HIS A 21 40.12 -11.92 -6.53
C HIS A 21 38.93 -10.97 -6.51
N ALA A 22 37.88 -11.30 -5.76
CA ALA A 22 36.94 -10.28 -5.33
C ALA A 22 37.76 -9.28 -4.51
N ASP A 23 38.04 -8.11 -5.07
CA ASP A 23 38.75 -7.03 -4.39
C ASP A 23 38.06 -6.76 -3.06
N GLY A 24 38.65 -7.28 -1.98
CA GLY A 24 38.21 -6.99 -0.63
C GLY A 24 38.37 -5.50 -0.39
N LYS A 25 37.49 -4.92 0.42
CA LYS A 25 37.62 -3.50 0.81
C LYS A 25 39.02 -3.27 1.38
N THR A 26 39.67 -2.20 0.93
CA THR A 26 40.95 -1.77 1.50
C THR A 26 40.76 -1.41 2.98
N ARG A 27 41.85 -1.46 3.76
CA ARG A 27 41.80 -1.10 5.17
C ARG A 27 41.25 0.32 5.36
N GLU A 28 41.62 1.22 4.47
CA GLU A 28 41.17 2.61 4.44
C GLU A 28 39.66 2.71 4.23
N GLN A 29 39.11 1.95 3.27
CA GLN A 29 37.66 1.89 3.03
C GLN A 29 36.91 1.34 4.25
N VAL A 30 37.40 0.27 4.86
CA VAL A 30 36.77 -0.31 6.07
C VAL A 30 36.81 0.70 7.22
N GLN A 31 37.90 1.43 7.39
CA GLN A 31 37.99 2.47 8.43
C GLN A 31 37.00 3.60 8.17
N GLN A 32 36.85 4.06 6.93
CA GLN A 32 35.86 5.07 6.57
C GLN A 32 34.44 4.63 6.87
N GLU A 33 34.07 3.40 6.49
CA GLU A 33 32.76 2.82 6.79
C GLU A 33 32.53 2.68 8.29
N TYR A 34 33.55 2.25 9.03
CA TYR A 34 33.45 2.13 10.48
C TYR A 34 33.21 3.48 11.16
N GLN A 35 33.89 4.55 10.70
CA GLN A 35 33.65 5.90 11.21
C GLN A 35 32.24 6.40 10.84
N ALA A 36 31.78 6.13 9.61
CA ALA A 36 30.44 6.49 9.17
C ALA A 36 29.35 5.75 9.98
N ALA A 37 29.54 4.46 10.22
CA ALA A 37 28.62 3.64 11.00
C ALA A 37 28.55 4.10 12.48
N LYS A 38 29.70 4.48 13.06
CA LYS A 38 29.73 5.11 14.39
C LYS A 38 28.97 6.44 14.43
N ALA A 39 29.19 7.31 13.43
CA ALA A 39 28.48 8.58 13.33
C ALA A 39 26.96 8.39 13.15
N ALA A 40 26.56 7.32 12.46
CA ALA A 40 25.16 6.93 12.27
C ALA A 40 24.55 6.18 13.47
N GLY A 41 25.31 5.96 14.56
CA GLY A 41 24.84 5.21 15.73
C GLY A 41 24.61 3.71 15.48
N GLN A 42 25.15 3.17 14.38
CA GLN A 42 25.02 1.77 13.98
C GLN A 42 26.05 0.85 14.65
N VAL A 43 26.96 1.41 15.44
CA VAL A 43 27.99 0.68 16.19
C VAL A 43 27.84 1.02 17.66
N THR A 44 27.66 0.00 18.50
CA THR A 44 27.58 0.15 19.95
C THR A 44 28.77 -0.53 20.62
N PHE A 45 29.14 -0.01 21.79
CA PHE A 45 30.26 -0.51 22.58
C PHE A 45 29.76 -0.91 23.97
N GLY A 46 30.11 -2.12 24.40
CA GLY A 46 29.65 -2.67 25.68
C GLY A 46 28.43 -3.58 25.52
N GLU A 47 27.99 -4.17 26.64
CA GLU A 47 26.97 -5.24 26.63
C GLU A 47 25.52 -4.73 26.67
N GLN A 48 25.30 -3.43 26.91
CA GLN A 48 23.96 -2.88 27.18
C GLN A 48 23.20 -2.40 25.93
N ASP A 49 23.89 -2.12 24.82
CA ASP A 49 23.31 -1.49 23.64
C ASP A 49 23.43 -2.40 22.39
N TYR A 50 23.45 -3.71 22.58
CA TYR A 50 23.38 -4.67 21.47
C TYR A 50 22.00 -5.32 21.41
N PRO A 51 21.27 -5.23 20.27
CA PRO A 51 21.65 -4.56 19.03
C PRO A 51 21.53 -3.03 19.09
N PRO A 52 22.25 -2.28 18.23
CA PRO A 52 22.08 -0.83 18.10
C PRO A 52 20.62 -0.47 17.79
N ALA A 53 20.16 0.66 18.33
CA ALA A 53 18.81 1.16 18.07
C ALA A 53 18.61 1.38 16.56
N ILE A 54 17.67 0.64 15.97
CA ILE A 54 17.34 0.77 14.55
C ILE A 54 16.52 2.06 14.39
N ALA A 55 17.09 3.06 13.72
CA ALA A 55 16.34 4.24 13.33
C ALA A 55 15.18 3.83 12.41
N GLN A 56 13.95 4.11 12.82
CA GLN A 56 12.76 3.90 12.01
C GLN A 56 12.82 4.82 10.78
N GLN A 57 13.19 4.27 9.61
CA GLN A 57 13.26 5.02 8.34
C GLN A 57 11.87 5.19 7.70
N GLY A 58 10.86 5.55 8.50
CA GLY A 58 9.54 5.87 7.98
C GLY A 58 9.57 7.26 7.32
N THR A 59 9.35 7.33 6.01
CA THR A 59 9.17 8.61 5.30
C THR A 59 7.76 9.17 5.45
N MET A 60 6.81 8.35 5.91
CA MET A 60 5.40 8.72 6.05
C MET A 60 5.08 9.21 7.44
N THR A 61 4.41 10.36 7.49
CA THR A 61 3.76 10.85 8.70
C THR A 61 2.54 10.00 9.04
N ARG A 62 2.17 9.98 10.33
CA ARG A 62 0.93 9.32 10.79
C ARG A 62 -0.31 9.79 10.03
N GLU A 63 -0.33 11.05 9.63
CA GLU A 63 -1.46 11.64 8.92
C GLU A 63 -1.55 11.13 7.48
N GLN A 64 -0.42 10.98 6.78
CA GLN A 64 -0.38 10.39 5.45
C GLN A 64 -0.83 8.93 5.47
N VAL A 65 -0.38 8.15 6.46
CA VAL A 65 -0.83 6.74 6.62
C VAL A 65 -2.34 6.66 6.84
N ARG A 66 -2.92 7.58 7.62
CA ARG A 66 -4.38 7.62 7.82
C ARG A 66 -5.13 7.96 6.55
N GLN A 67 -4.64 8.91 5.76
CA GLN A 67 -5.23 9.29 4.48
C GLN A 67 -5.19 8.12 3.49
N GLU A 68 -4.04 7.44 3.38
CA GLU A 68 -3.89 6.28 2.51
C GLU A 68 -4.82 5.14 2.94
N LEU A 69 -4.87 4.81 4.23
CA LEU A 69 -5.78 3.81 4.77
C LEU A 69 -7.24 4.13 4.44
N GLN A 70 -7.65 5.39 4.60
CA GLN A 70 -9.02 5.80 4.27
C GLN A 70 -9.31 5.65 2.78
N SER A 71 -8.35 6.04 1.92
CA SER A 71 -8.47 5.89 0.48
C SER A 71 -8.61 4.41 0.07
N ALA A 72 -7.82 3.52 0.69
CA ALA A 72 -7.84 2.09 0.41
C ALA A 72 -9.15 1.43 0.89
N LYS A 73 -9.70 1.89 2.02
CA LYS A 73 -11.02 1.46 2.49
C LYS A 73 -12.13 1.85 1.52
N VAL A 74 -12.13 3.10 1.03
CA VAL A 74 -13.11 3.57 0.05
C VAL A 74 -12.98 2.81 -1.27
N ALA A 75 -11.76 2.50 -1.69
CA ALA A 75 -11.48 1.69 -2.87
C ALA A 75 -11.83 0.19 -2.71
N GLY A 76 -12.25 -0.25 -1.51
CA GLY A 76 -12.53 -1.66 -1.23
C GLY A 76 -11.29 -2.55 -1.23
N GLN A 77 -10.10 -1.97 -1.04
CA GLN A 77 -8.81 -2.69 -1.00
C GLN A 77 -8.50 -3.25 0.39
N VAL A 78 -9.22 -2.82 1.43
CA VAL A 78 -9.04 -3.25 2.81
C VAL A 78 -10.27 -4.04 3.25
N THR A 79 -10.05 -5.24 3.78
CA THR A 79 -11.09 -6.11 4.34
C THR A 79 -11.16 -5.92 5.85
N SER A 80 -12.36 -5.97 6.43
CA SER A 80 -12.55 -5.91 7.88
C SER A 80 -12.84 -7.28 8.52
N GLY A 81 -13.07 -8.32 7.71
CA GLY A 81 -13.40 -9.67 8.14
C GLY A 81 -12.38 -10.71 7.70
N GLU A 82 -12.22 -11.76 8.50
CA GLU A 82 -11.29 -12.89 8.29
C GLU A 82 -11.63 -13.71 7.03
N LEU A 83 -12.89 -13.70 6.60
CA LEU A 83 -13.40 -14.45 5.46
C LEU A 83 -13.48 -13.63 4.15
N ASP A 84 -13.16 -12.33 4.20
CA ASP A 84 -13.34 -11.41 3.07
C ASP A 84 -12.08 -11.27 2.19
N TYR A 85 -11.14 -12.22 2.27
CA TYR A 85 -9.93 -12.23 1.44
C TYR A 85 -10.08 -13.13 0.20
N PRO A 86 -9.71 -12.65 -1.00
CA PRO A 86 -9.20 -11.31 -1.31
C PRO A 86 -10.30 -10.24 -1.25
N PRO A 87 -9.94 -8.96 -1.00
CA PRO A 87 -10.91 -7.87 -1.03
C PRO A 87 -11.69 -7.89 -2.34
N ARG A 88 -13.01 -8.06 -2.26
CA ARG A 88 -13.85 -7.87 -3.43
C ARG A 88 -13.77 -6.40 -3.80
N ALA A 89 -13.27 -6.11 -5.00
CA ALA A 89 -13.33 -4.77 -5.57
C ALA A 89 -14.73 -4.21 -5.33
N ALA A 90 -14.81 -2.96 -4.85
CA ALA A 90 -16.08 -2.30 -4.61
C ALA A 90 -16.95 -2.50 -5.86
N ALA A 91 -18.00 -3.32 -5.74
CA ALA A 91 -18.96 -3.43 -6.82
C ALA A 91 -19.39 -1.99 -7.12
N PRO A 92 -19.50 -1.57 -8.40
CA PRO A 92 -20.10 -0.29 -8.71
C PRO A 92 -21.37 -0.25 -7.88
N GLN A 93 -21.55 0.81 -7.08
CA GLN A 93 -22.77 0.98 -6.32
C GLN A 93 -23.87 1.10 -7.36
N THR A 94 -24.40 -0.05 -7.78
CA THR A 94 -25.64 -0.11 -8.50
C THR A 94 -26.58 0.56 -7.53
N VAL A 95 -27.07 1.72 -7.93
CA VAL A 95 -28.08 2.43 -7.18
C VAL A 95 -29.20 1.43 -7.02
N GLY A 96 -29.23 0.76 -5.86
CA GLY A 96 -30.23 -0.24 -5.55
C GLY A 96 -31.58 0.46 -5.66
N LYS A 97 -32.60 -0.28 -6.07
CA LYS A 97 -33.94 0.29 -6.16
C LYS A 97 -34.31 0.92 -4.81
N THR A 98 -34.85 2.13 -4.84
CA THR A 98 -35.36 2.77 -3.62
C THR A 98 -36.50 1.93 -3.05
N ARG A 99 -36.79 2.09 -1.76
CA ARG A 99 -37.93 1.37 -1.15
C ARG A 99 -39.23 1.67 -1.88
N GLU A 100 -39.37 2.88 -2.40
CA GLU A 100 -40.49 3.33 -3.21
C GLU A 100 -40.56 2.56 -4.54
N GLN A 101 -39.44 2.48 -5.28
CA GLN A 101 -39.36 1.72 -6.54
C GLN A 101 -39.69 0.23 -6.34
N VAL A 102 -39.19 -0.37 -5.25
CA VAL A 102 -39.51 -1.77 -4.91
C VAL A 102 -41.01 -1.96 -4.62
N ARG A 103 -41.65 -0.99 -3.95
CA ARG A 103 -43.09 -1.04 -3.66
C ARG A 103 -43.93 -0.92 -4.92
N GLU A 104 -43.55 -0.03 -5.83
CA GLU A 104 -44.23 0.13 -7.12
C GLU A 104 -44.14 -1.14 -7.97
N GLU A 105 -42.95 -1.72 -8.09
CA GLU A 105 -42.77 -2.98 -8.82
C GLU A 105 -43.55 -4.14 -8.21
N LEU A 106 -43.58 -4.23 -6.87
CA LEU A 106 -44.39 -5.24 -6.18
C LEU A 106 -45.89 -5.05 -6.46
N ALA A 107 -46.37 -3.80 -6.49
CA ALA A 107 -47.75 -3.51 -6.82
C ALA A 107 -48.07 -3.87 -8.29
N GLN A 108 -47.16 -3.58 -9.22
CA GLN A 108 -47.29 -3.97 -10.63
C GLN A 108 -47.30 -5.49 -10.81
N ALA A 109 -46.38 -6.21 -10.15
CA ALA A 109 -46.33 -7.67 -10.20
C ALA A 109 -47.62 -8.32 -9.65
N LYS A 110 -48.18 -7.76 -8.56
CA LYS A 110 -49.50 -8.18 -8.04
C LYS A 110 -50.62 -7.91 -9.04
N ALA A 111 -50.63 -6.76 -9.70
CA ALA A 111 -51.63 -6.42 -10.71
C ALA A 111 -51.54 -7.34 -11.95
N ARG A 112 -50.33 -7.76 -12.35
CA ARG A 112 -50.09 -8.71 -13.44
C ARG A 112 -50.31 -10.17 -13.05
N GLY A 113 -50.57 -10.47 -11.78
CA GLY A 113 -50.71 -11.85 -11.29
C GLY A 113 -49.40 -12.63 -11.25
N GLU A 114 -48.25 -11.95 -11.35
CA GLU A 114 -46.90 -12.55 -11.24
C GLU A 114 -46.51 -12.85 -9.79
N TYR A 115 -47.34 -12.45 -8.82
CA TYR A 115 -47.13 -12.65 -7.39
C TYR A 115 -48.38 -13.24 -6.74
N THR A 116 -48.25 -14.45 -6.16
CA THR A 116 -49.29 -15.15 -5.40
C THR A 116 -48.80 -15.44 -3.98
N PHE A 117 -49.72 -15.56 -3.02
CA PHE A 117 -49.41 -15.92 -1.63
C PHE A 117 -50.01 -17.28 -1.31
N GLY A 118 -49.19 -18.23 -0.87
CA GLY A 118 -49.60 -19.58 -0.49
C GLY A 118 -48.92 -20.68 -1.32
N GLU A 119 -48.75 -21.86 -0.72
CA GLU A 119 -48.09 -23.01 -1.37
C GLU A 119 -48.93 -23.64 -2.48
N LEU A 120 -50.25 -23.48 -2.46
CA LEU A 120 -51.15 -24.09 -3.46
C LEU A 120 -51.15 -23.36 -4.81
N ASP A 121 -50.71 -22.11 -4.85
CA ASP A 121 -50.77 -21.24 -6.03
C ASP A 121 -49.38 -20.94 -6.64
N TYR A 122 -48.39 -21.80 -6.32
CA TYR A 122 -47.04 -21.73 -6.88
C TYR A 122 -46.84 -22.80 -7.96
N PRO A 123 -46.30 -22.46 -9.14
CA PRO A 123 -45.92 -21.13 -9.60
C PRO A 123 -47.13 -20.29 -10.07
N PRO A 124 -47.03 -18.94 -10.01
CA PRO A 124 -48.09 -18.06 -10.48
C PRO A 124 -48.37 -18.32 -11.97
N LYS A 125 -49.62 -18.63 -12.30
CA LYS A 125 -50.08 -18.78 -13.68
C LYS A 125 -50.45 -17.40 -14.20
N GLY A 126 -49.52 -16.75 -14.90
CA GLY A 126 -49.79 -15.50 -15.62
C GLY A 126 -50.99 -15.68 -16.56
N ARG A 127 -51.76 -14.60 -16.76
CA ARG A 127 -52.86 -14.59 -17.73
C ARG A 127 -52.34 -14.43 -19.15
#